data_AF-A0A3M0XHB5-F1
#
_entry.id   AF-A0A3M0XHB5-F1
#
_cell.length_a   1.000
_cell.length_b   1.000
_cell.length_c   1.000
_cell.angle_alpha   90.00
_cell.angle_beta   90.00
_cell.angle_gamma   90.00
#
_symmetry.space_group_name_H-M   'P 1'
#
loop_
_entity.id
_entity.type
_entity.pdbx_description
1 polymer ?
#
loop_
_entity_poly.entity_id
_entity_poly.type
_entity_poly.pdbx_seq_one_letter_code
_entity_poly.pdbx_strand_id
1 'polypeptide(L)'
;MTNHPALHIPDGFLSLPIALVCWGAAAVLLAIAVRRTQGELGERQIPLMGVMAAFIFAAQMINFPVAGGTSGHLLGGALAAIALGPWAGMLVMASVIAVQGLLFQDGGLVVMGANMLNMGLLTALIGYGLYRGVIGRSRGVRLAVAGIAAWLS
;
A
#
# COMPACT_ATOMS: atom_id res chain seq x y z
N MET A 1 -7.57 3.26 28.92
CA MET A 1 -7.53 2.90 27.49
C MET A 1 -6.33 3.61 26.90
N THR A 2 -5.24 2.88 26.66
CA THR A 2 -4.04 3.46 26.03
C THR A 2 -4.42 3.87 24.61
N ASN A 3 -4.37 5.16 24.32
CA ASN A 3 -4.59 5.68 22.97
C ASN A 3 -3.47 5.17 22.08
N HIS A 4 -3.70 4.03 21.42
CA HIS A 4 -2.90 3.67 20.26
C HIS A 4 -3.27 4.68 19.15
N PRO A 5 -2.34 5.48 18.64
CA PRO A 5 -2.63 6.32 17.49
C PRO A 5 -2.95 5.39 16.32
N ALA A 6 -4.23 5.32 15.95
CA ALA A 6 -4.66 4.64 14.73
C ALA A 6 -4.18 5.47 13.55
N LEU A 7 -3.26 4.90 12.77
CA LEU A 7 -2.67 5.57 11.60
C LEU A 7 -3.57 5.42 10.37
N HIS A 8 -4.38 4.35 10.35
CA HIS A 8 -5.41 4.10 9.34
C HIS A 8 -6.70 4.86 9.67
N ILE A 9 -7.44 5.27 8.63
CA ILE A 9 -8.73 5.95 8.80
C ILE A 9 -9.67 5.02 9.58
N PRO A 10 -10.21 5.44 10.74
CA PRO A 10 -11.15 4.65 11.52
C PRO A 10 -12.59 4.78 10.99
N ASP A 11 -13.44 3.81 11.33
CA ASP A 11 -14.86 3.88 10.98
C ASP A 11 -15.54 5.09 11.64
N GLY A 12 -16.52 5.68 10.95
CA GLY A 12 -17.20 6.90 11.38
C GLY A 12 -16.49 8.20 10.99
N PHE A 13 -15.26 8.14 10.47
CA PHE A 13 -14.54 9.34 9.99
C PHE A 13 -15.03 9.82 8.62
N LEU A 14 -15.30 8.89 7.70
CA LEU A 14 -15.89 9.19 6.39
C LEU A 14 -17.39 8.94 6.40
N SER A 15 -18.14 9.74 5.64
CA SER A 15 -19.56 9.46 5.41
C SER A 15 -19.72 8.15 4.63
N LEU A 16 -20.79 7.42 4.93
CA LEU A 16 -21.06 6.13 4.29
C LEU A 16 -21.05 6.20 2.74
N PRO A 17 -21.64 7.23 2.09
CA PRO A 17 -21.56 7.33 0.63
C PRO A 17 -20.13 7.44 0.10
N ILE A 18 -19.27 8.22 0.76
CA ILE A 18 -17.85 8.35 0.35
C ILE A 18 -17.12 7.02 0.54
N ALA A 19 -17.32 6.38 1.69
CA ALA A 19 -16.70 5.09 1.99
C ALA A 19 -17.08 4.01 0.95
N LEU A 20 -18.35 3.98 0.52
CA LEU A 20 -18.83 3.08 -0.53
C LEU A 20 -18.21 3.39 -1.91
N VAL A 21 -18.07 4.67 -2.26
CA VAL A 21 -17.37 5.07 -3.50
C VAL A 21 -15.91 4.63 -3.48
N CYS A 22 -15.22 4.82 -2.35
CA CYS A 22 -13.84 4.36 -2.18
C CYS A 22 -13.74 2.83 -2.32
N TRP A 23 -14.67 2.08 -1.73
CA TRP A 23 -14.75 0.64 -1.91
C TRP A 23 -14.97 0.23 -3.36
N GLY A 24 -15.89 0.89 -4.07
CA GLY A 24 -16.13 0.65 -5.49
C GLY A 24 -14.88 0.87 -6.33
N ALA A 25 -14.18 2.00 -6.14
CA ALA A 25 -12.93 2.29 -6.85
C ALA A 25 -11.81 1.30 -6.50
N ALA A 26 -11.65 0.95 -5.22
CA ALA A 26 -10.69 -0.06 -4.79
C ALA A 26 -10.98 -1.42 -5.43
N ALA A 27 -12.24 -1.85 -5.44
CA ALA A 27 -12.67 -3.12 -6.03
C ALA A 27 -12.38 -3.17 -7.54
N VAL A 28 -12.65 -2.08 -8.28
CA VAL A 28 -12.31 -2.02 -9.72
C VAL A 28 -10.81 -2.16 -9.95
N LEU A 29 -9.99 -1.40 -9.21
CA LEU A 29 -8.53 -1.47 -9.35
C LEU A 29 -7.97 -2.84 -8.97
N LEU A 30 -8.49 -3.45 -7.89
CA LEU A 30 -8.09 -4.80 -7.48
C LEU A 30 -8.52 -5.84 -8.51
N ALA A 31 -9.72 -5.73 -9.09
CA ALA A 31 -10.15 -6.64 -10.15
C ALA A 31 -9.22 -6.56 -11.38
N ILE A 32 -8.78 -5.34 -11.74
CA ILE A 32 -7.78 -5.15 -12.80
C ILE A 32 -6.44 -5.78 -12.39
N ALA A 33 -5.98 -5.53 -11.17
CA ALA A 33 -4.72 -6.05 -10.65
C ALA A 33 -4.71 -7.59 -10.65
N VAL A 34 -5.78 -8.24 -10.20
CA VAL A 34 -5.94 -9.71 -10.25
C VAL A 34 -5.80 -10.20 -11.68
N ARG A 35 -6.57 -9.65 -12.62
CA ARG A 35 -6.54 -10.07 -14.04
C ARG A 35 -5.16 -9.89 -14.67
N ARG A 36 -4.46 -8.80 -14.36
CA ARG A 36 -3.12 -8.52 -14.89
C ARG A 36 -2.05 -9.43 -14.27
N THR A 37 -2.20 -9.77 -13.00
CA THR A 37 -1.21 -10.61 -12.30
C THR A 37 -1.38 -12.09 -12.64
N GLN A 38 -2.57 -12.56 -12.98
CA GLN A 38 -2.86 -13.98 -13.27
C GLN A 38 -1.92 -14.62 -14.32
N GLY A 39 -1.50 -13.87 -15.34
CA GLY A 39 -0.56 -14.38 -16.35
C GLY A 39 0.92 -14.37 -15.94
N GLU A 40 1.25 -13.75 -14.81
CA GLU A 40 2.62 -13.51 -14.35
C GLU A 40 2.98 -14.34 -13.10
N LEU A 41 2.01 -14.93 -12.39
CA LEU A 41 2.23 -15.70 -11.16
C LEU A 41 2.89 -17.07 -11.42
N GLY A 42 4.22 -17.08 -11.48
CA GLY A 42 5.01 -18.31 -11.42
C GLY A 42 5.24 -18.83 -9.99
N GLU A 43 5.78 -20.05 -9.88
CA GLU A 43 6.06 -20.74 -8.60
C GLU A 43 6.87 -19.91 -7.60
N ARG A 44 7.75 -19.01 -8.08
CA ARG A 44 8.59 -18.16 -7.22
C ARG A 44 7.94 -16.83 -6.84
N GLN A 45 6.99 -16.34 -7.62
CA GLN A 45 6.42 -15.00 -7.43
C GLN A 45 5.45 -14.96 -6.26
N ILE A 46 4.66 -16.03 -6.07
CA ILE A 46 3.71 -16.13 -4.95
C ILE A 46 4.43 -16.09 -3.59
N PRO A 47 5.50 -16.89 -3.33
CA PRO A 47 6.29 -16.76 -2.11
C PRO A 47 6.88 -15.37 -1.90
N LEU A 48 7.41 -14.74 -2.96
CA LEU A 48 7.96 -13.39 -2.88
C LEU A 48 6.91 -12.35 -2.49
N MET A 49 5.69 -12.46 -3.02
CA MET A 49 4.56 -11.61 -2.62
C MET A 49 4.24 -11.78 -1.13
N GLY A 50 4.23 -13.01 -0.62
CA GLY A 50 3.99 -13.29 0.79
C GLY A 50 5.08 -12.73 1.72
N VAL A 51 6.36 -12.92 1.37
CA VAL A 51 7.48 -12.35 2.12
C VAL A 51 7.44 -10.83 2.11
N MET A 52 7.15 -10.22 0.95
CA MET A 52 6.99 -8.77 0.84
C MET A 52 5.82 -8.26 1.71
N ALA A 53 4.69 -8.97 1.73
CA ALA A 53 3.55 -8.64 2.58
C ALA A 53 3.95 -8.65 4.07
N ALA A 54 4.62 -9.71 4.52
CA ALA A 54 5.08 -9.84 5.90
C ALA A 54 6.09 -8.74 6.28
N PHE A 55 7.04 -8.44 5.39
CA PHE A 55 8.01 -7.36 5.59
C PHE A 55 7.32 -6.00 5.71
N ILE A 56 6.43 -5.67 4.77
CA ILE A 56 5.70 -4.39 4.80
C ILE A 56 4.87 -4.32 6.07
N PHE A 57 4.07 -5.33 6.38
CA PHE A 57 3.27 -5.38 7.61
C PHE A 57 4.12 -5.08 8.85
N ALA A 58 5.27 -5.76 9.01
CA ALA A 58 6.17 -5.53 10.13
C ALA A 58 6.76 -4.11 10.13
N ALA A 59 7.14 -3.59 8.96
CA ALA A 59 7.68 -2.24 8.81
C ALA A 59 6.64 -1.16 9.12
N GLN A 60 5.36 -1.38 8.83
CA GLN A 60 4.27 -0.44 9.13
C GLN A 60 3.96 -0.35 10.63
N MET A 61 4.25 -1.41 11.39
CA MET A 61 4.12 -1.38 12.86
C MET A 61 5.17 -0.46 13.52
N ILE A 62 6.23 -0.09 12.79
CA ILE A 62 7.20 0.91 13.23
C ILE A 62 6.61 2.30 12.96
N ASN A 63 6.09 2.91 14.02
CA ASN A 63 5.63 4.30 14.02
C ASN A 63 6.73 5.22 14.53
N PHE A 64 6.81 6.41 13.96
CA PHE A 64 7.74 7.46 14.36
C PHE A 64 7.02 8.79 14.57
N PRO A 65 7.48 9.63 15.51
CA PRO A 65 6.88 10.94 15.76
C PRO A 65 7.12 11.87 14.58
N VAL A 66 6.06 12.56 14.17
CA VAL A 66 6.08 13.60 13.13
C VAL A 66 5.80 14.96 13.78
N ALA A 67 6.31 16.03 13.17
CA ALA A 67 6.08 17.39 13.65
C ALA A 67 4.59 17.68 13.89
N GLY A 68 4.29 18.40 14.96
CA GLY A 68 2.91 18.72 15.36
C GLY A 68 2.21 17.66 16.22
N GLY A 69 2.96 16.71 16.80
CA GLY A 69 2.40 15.72 17.74
C GLY A 69 1.63 14.57 17.06
N THR A 70 1.79 14.43 15.74
CA THR A 70 1.25 13.32 14.96
C THR A 70 2.25 12.18 14.87
N SER A 71 1.81 10.99 14.46
CA SER A 71 2.70 9.87 14.18
C SER A 71 2.59 9.50 12.71
N GLY A 72 3.72 9.11 12.12
CA GLY A 72 3.82 8.59 10.77
C GLY A 72 4.32 7.16 10.80
N HIS A 73 4.04 6.41 9.73
CA HIS A 73 4.62 5.10 9.50
C HIS A 73 5.01 4.97 8.02
N LEU A 74 5.74 3.90 7.73
CA LEU A 74 6.06 3.53 6.35
C LEU A 74 4.79 3.08 5.64
N LEU A 75 4.60 3.42 4.36
CA LEU A 75 3.46 2.93 3.57
C LEU A 75 3.79 1.64 2.82
N GLY A 76 4.92 1.60 2.11
CA GLY A 76 5.39 0.37 1.44
C GLY A 76 4.83 0.11 0.03
N GLY A 77 3.82 0.85 -0.44
CA GLY A 77 3.23 0.62 -1.76
C GLY A 77 4.18 0.83 -2.94
N ALA A 78 5.00 1.90 -2.92
CA ALA A 78 6.05 2.10 -3.93
C ALA A 78 7.10 0.98 -3.89
N LEU A 79 7.50 0.53 -2.70
CA LEU A 79 8.45 -0.57 -2.54
C LEU A 79 7.88 -1.88 -3.14
N ALA A 80 6.64 -2.22 -2.78
CA ALA A 80 5.96 -3.40 -3.30
C ALA A 80 5.86 -3.35 -4.83
N ALA A 81 5.48 -2.19 -5.38
CA ALA A 81 5.28 -2.02 -6.81
C ALA A 81 6.60 -2.04 -7.61
N ILE A 82 7.67 -1.45 -7.08
CA ILE A 82 9.00 -1.49 -7.71
C ILE A 82 9.57 -2.91 -7.70
N ALA A 83 9.37 -3.67 -6.62
CA ALA A 83 9.92 -5.01 -6.46
C ALA A 83 9.12 -6.09 -7.23
N LEU A 84 7.79 -6.00 -7.24
CA LEU A 84 6.90 -7.05 -7.75
C LEU A 84 6.14 -6.65 -9.02
N GLY A 85 6.23 -5.38 -9.43
CA GLY A 85 5.35 -4.78 -10.42
C GLY A 85 4.09 -4.17 -9.78
N PRO A 86 3.43 -3.23 -10.48
CA PRO A 86 2.35 -2.42 -9.90
C PRO A 86 1.13 -3.26 -9.51
N TRP A 87 0.77 -4.25 -10.31
CA TRP A 87 -0.42 -5.08 -10.08
C TRP A 87 -0.23 -6.04 -8.90
N ALA A 88 0.88 -6.79 -8.87
CA ALA A 88 1.20 -7.65 -7.73
C ALA A 88 1.41 -6.83 -6.45
N GLY A 89 2.05 -5.66 -6.54
CA GLY A 89 2.23 -4.74 -5.42
C GLY A 89 0.91 -4.26 -4.82
N MET A 90 -0.09 -3.92 -5.64
CA MET A 90 -1.44 -3.59 -5.15
C MET A 90 -2.09 -4.72 -4.37
N LEU A 91 -1.98 -5.96 -4.86
CA LEU A 91 -2.56 -7.14 -4.20
C LEU A 91 -1.89 -7.40 -2.85
N VAL A 92 -0.56 -7.23 -2.79
CA VAL A 92 0.20 -7.29 -1.53
C VAL A 92 -0.29 -6.23 -0.55
N MET A 93 -0.35 -4.96 -0.98
CA MET A 93 -0.78 -3.86 -0.09
C MET A 93 -2.22 -4.03 0.40
N ALA A 94 -3.14 -4.44 -0.48
CA ALA A 94 -4.51 -4.71 -0.08
C ALA A 94 -4.60 -5.86 0.93
N SER A 95 -3.79 -6.90 0.77
CA SER A 95 -3.73 -8.02 1.73
C SER A 95 -3.21 -7.56 3.10
N VAL A 96 -2.17 -6.72 3.12
CA VAL A 96 -1.61 -6.16 4.37
C VAL A 96 -2.66 -5.31 5.10
N ILE A 97 -3.31 -4.38 4.40
CA ILE A 97 -4.34 -3.50 4.97
C ILE A 97 -5.55 -4.30 5.45
N ALA A 98 -5.95 -5.34 4.71
CA ALA A 98 -7.02 -6.23 5.12
C ALA A 98 -6.68 -6.96 6.43
N VAL A 99 -5.47 -7.49 6.56
CA VAL A 99 -5.01 -8.14 7.80
C VAL A 99 -4.97 -7.14 8.96
N GLN A 100 -4.48 -5.92 8.74
CA GLN A 100 -4.45 -4.85 9.76
C GLN A 100 -5.85 -4.50 10.27
N GLY A 101 -6.80 -4.28 9.36
CA GLY A 101 -8.18 -3.95 9.74
C GLY A 101 -8.92 -5.13 10.39
N LEU A 102 -8.75 -6.35 9.87
CA LEU A 102 -9.51 -7.53 10.33
C LEU A 102 -8.95 -8.15 11.62
N LEU A 103 -7.63 -8.24 11.78
CA LEU A 103 -7.00 -8.97 12.88
C LEU A 103 -6.41 -8.06 13.96
N PHE A 104 -5.93 -6.87 13.57
CA PHE A 104 -5.26 -5.93 14.48
C PHE A 104 -6.13 -4.73 14.85
N GLN A 105 -7.33 -4.61 14.26
CA GLN A 105 -8.24 -3.48 14.43
C GLN A 105 -7.56 -2.12 14.16
N ASP A 106 -6.54 -2.11 13.29
CA ASP A 106 -5.80 -0.92 12.87
C ASP A 106 -6.43 -0.39 11.57
N GLY A 107 -7.54 0.35 11.74
CA GLY A 107 -8.34 0.92 10.67
C GLY A 107 -9.78 0.43 10.64
N GLY A 108 -10.66 1.21 10.00
CA GLY A 108 -12.08 0.89 9.87
C GLY A 108 -12.39 -0.04 8.70
N LEU A 109 -13.38 -0.91 8.86
CA LEU A 109 -13.81 -1.86 7.82
C LEU A 109 -14.68 -1.18 6.76
N VAL A 110 -15.53 -0.24 7.16
CA VAL A 110 -16.39 0.53 6.25
C VAL A 110 -15.53 1.42 5.36
N VAL A 111 -14.46 1.99 5.92
CA VAL A 111 -13.52 2.86 5.21
C VAL A 111 -12.29 2.14 4.65
N MET A 112 -12.22 0.80 4.75
CA MET A 112 -11.05 0.03 4.31
C MET A 112 -10.73 0.25 2.83
N GLY A 113 -11.73 0.44 1.97
CA GLY A 113 -11.52 0.82 0.57
C GLY A 113 -10.75 2.14 0.42
N ALA A 114 -11.00 3.13 1.28
CA ALA A 114 -10.25 4.39 1.30
C ALA A 114 -8.80 4.19 1.76
N ASN A 115 -8.59 3.36 2.80
CA ASN A 115 -7.25 3.00 3.26
C ASN A 115 -6.45 2.28 2.16
N MET A 116 -7.06 1.32 1.46
CA MET A 116 -6.46 0.62 0.32
C MET A 116 -6.10 1.58 -0.82
N LEU A 117 -7.01 2.49 -1.19
CA LEU A 117 -6.74 3.47 -2.24
C LEU A 117 -5.58 4.39 -1.89
N ASN A 118 -5.66 5.02 -0.72
CA ASN A 118 -4.70 6.02 -0.28
C ASN A 118 -3.31 5.42 -0.09
N MET A 119 -3.22 4.33 0.68
CA MET A 119 -1.93 3.83 1.17
C MET A 119 -1.35 2.68 0.36
N GLY A 120 -2.18 1.99 -0.43
CA GLY A 120 -1.75 0.83 -1.20
C GLY A 120 -1.76 1.05 -2.71
N LEU A 121 -2.92 1.39 -3.28
CA LEU A 121 -3.14 1.34 -4.71
C LEU A 121 -2.56 2.56 -5.43
N LEU A 122 -2.86 3.77 -4.95
CA LEU A 122 -2.33 4.99 -5.55
C LEU A 122 -0.82 5.07 -5.36
N THR A 123 -0.33 4.71 -4.17
CA THR A 123 1.11 4.71 -3.88
C THR A 123 1.87 3.74 -4.79
N ALA A 124 1.32 2.55 -5.05
CA ALA A 124 1.88 1.58 -5.99
C ALA A 124 1.95 2.12 -7.44
N LEU A 125 0.87 2.77 -7.93
CA LEU A 125 0.84 3.34 -9.29
C LEU A 125 1.82 4.47 -9.46
N ILE A 126 1.79 5.45 -8.54
CA ILE A 126 2.65 6.64 -8.59
C ILE A 126 4.11 6.20 -8.44
N GLY A 127 4.41 5.38 -7.43
CA GLY A 127 5.75 4.92 -7.14
C GLY A 127 6.38 4.15 -8.31
N TYR A 128 5.63 3.21 -8.89
CA TYR A 128 6.09 2.46 -10.05
C TYR A 128 6.18 3.32 -11.32
N GLY A 129 5.24 4.24 -11.54
CA GLY A 129 5.26 5.16 -12.68
C GLY A 129 6.52 6.03 -12.70
N LEU A 130 6.89 6.60 -11.55
CA LEU A 130 8.11 7.38 -11.38
C LEU A 130 9.37 6.53 -11.62
N TYR A 131 9.41 5.32 -11.04
CA TYR A 131 10.55 4.41 -11.21
C TYR A 131 10.72 3.93 -12.67
N ARG A 132 9.62 3.62 -13.37
CA ARG A 132 9.65 3.16 -14.76
C ARG A 132 10.25 4.22 -15.69
N GLY A 133 10.04 5.51 -15.42
CA GLY A 133 10.61 6.61 -16.19
C GLY A 133 12.14 6.66 -16.18
N VAL A 134 12.80 5.97 -15.25
CA VAL A 134 14.26 5.99 -15.09
C VAL A 134 14.92 4.61 -15.17
N ILE A 135 14.20 3.58 -15.61
CA ILE A 135 14.69 2.20 -15.60
C ILE A 135 15.96 1.99 -16.45
N GLY A 136 16.15 2.79 -17.50
CA GLY A 136 17.34 2.80 -18.36
C GLY A 136 18.49 3.69 -17.88
N ARG A 137 18.37 4.32 -16.70
CA ARG A 137 19.41 5.18 -16.12
C ARG A 137 20.35 4.38 -15.21
N SER A 138 21.43 5.03 -14.76
CA SER A 138 22.41 4.41 -13.87
C SER A 138 21.76 3.92 -12.56
N ARG A 139 22.40 2.93 -11.91
CA ARG A 139 21.93 2.37 -10.63
C ARG A 139 21.72 3.44 -9.56
N GLY A 140 22.59 4.45 -9.50
CA GLY A 140 22.46 5.57 -8.57
C GLY A 140 21.19 6.38 -8.79
N VAL A 141 20.86 6.72 -10.05
CA VAL A 141 19.63 7.45 -10.39
C VAL A 141 18.39 6.63 -10.05
N ARG A 142 18.41 5.32 -10.35
CA ARG A 142 17.29 4.43 -10.02
C ARG A 142 17.03 4.34 -8.52
N LEU A 143 18.08 4.27 -7.69
CA LEU A 143 17.95 4.24 -6.23
C LEU A 143 17.45 5.59 -5.69
N ALA A 144 17.98 6.70 -6.19
CA ALA A 144 17.51 8.03 -5.81
C ALA A 144 16.03 8.23 -6.15
N VAL A 145 15.60 7.83 -7.35
CA VAL A 145 14.20 7.92 -7.76
C VAL A 145 13.31 6.95 -7.01
N ALA A 146 13.78 5.76 -6.63
CA ALA A 146 13.01 4.88 -5.74
C ALA A 146 12.74 5.54 -4.38
N GLY A 147 13.75 6.23 -3.82
CA GLY A 147 13.58 7.00 -2.57
C GLY A 147 12.62 8.19 -2.73
N ILE A 148 12.76 8.97 -3.80
CA ILE A 148 11.86 10.10 -4.10
C ILE A 148 10.44 9.61 -4.36
N ALA A 149 10.30 8.52 -5.12
CA ALA A 149 9.01 7.91 -5.42
C ALA A 149 8.32 7.46 -4.14
N ALA A 150 9.04 6.83 -3.21
CA ALA A 150 8.52 6.47 -1.90
C ALA A 150 8.16 7.68 -1.01
N TRP A 151 8.80 8.83 -1.21
CA TRP A 151 8.48 10.07 -0.50
C TRP A 151 7.22 10.77 -1.05
N LEU A 152 7.03 10.72 -2.38
CA LEU A 152 5.93 11.41 -3.07
C LEU A 152 4.64 10.58 -3.14
N SER A 153 4.72 9.28 -2.91
CA SER A 153 3.62 8.33 -3.00
C SER A 153 3.03 8.05 -1.62
#